data_AF-A0A4Y2UCS3-F1
#
_entry.id   AF-A0A4Y2UCS3-F1
#
_cell.length_a   1.000
_cell.length_b   1.000
_cell.length_c   1.000
_cell.angle_alpha   90.00
_cell.angle_beta   90.00
_cell.angle_gamma   90.00
#
_symmetry.space_group_name_H-M   'P 1'
#
loop_
_entity.id
_entity.type
_entity.pdbx_description
1 polymer ?
#
loop_
_entity_poly.entity_id
_entity_poly.type
_entity_poly.pdbx_seq_one_letter_code
_entity_poly.pdbx_strand_id
1 'polypeptide(L)'
;NIFSCRFLFAPVGRYLGLKPRVVRETDNVILEKAFSENGKIGYKQIQGLAKQLDWSDRKVERWLRRRISRSKPSTLNKFTESAWRFTFYLCAFCYGLYSLWDKPWLYDTNYCFYDYPHHSVTNDVWWYYMLELGFYWSLTFSQFLDTKRKDFMQMFVHHIVTILLLTFSWTSNLFRIGSLVLVIHDFADVPLE
;
A
#
# COMPACT_ATOMS: atom_id res chain seq x y z
N ASN A 1 7.58 6.77 5.16
CA ASN A 1 7.71 6.07 3.86
C ASN A 1 7.10 6.80 2.66
N ILE A 2 5.83 7.22 2.66
CA ILE A 2 5.19 7.84 1.47
C ILE A 2 5.82 9.18 1.03
N PHE A 3 6.35 9.97 1.96
CA PHE A 3 6.96 11.28 1.63
C PHE A 3 8.28 11.15 0.85
N SER A 4 9.17 10.23 1.21
CA SER A 4 10.46 10.04 0.52
C SER A 4 10.29 9.49 -0.90
N CYS A 5 9.32 8.61 -1.11
CA CYS A 5 9.06 7.98 -2.40
C CYS A 5 8.56 8.97 -3.46
N ARG A 6 7.82 10.01 -3.02
CA ARG A 6 7.40 11.12 -3.89
C ARG A 6 8.57 11.87 -4.50
N PHE A 7 9.68 12.03 -3.80
CA PHE A 7 10.82 12.74 -4.35
C PHE A 7 11.53 11.94 -5.45
N LEU A 8 11.55 10.61 -5.34
CA LEU A 8 12.22 9.73 -6.31
C LEU A 8 11.39 9.49 -7.58
N PHE A 9 10.10 9.15 -7.45
CA PHE A 9 9.28 8.75 -8.62
C PHE A 9 8.42 9.86 -9.22
N ALA A 10 8.18 10.98 -8.52
CA ALA A 10 7.42 12.07 -9.11
C ALA A 10 8.09 12.73 -10.33
N PRO A 11 9.44 12.91 -10.38
CA PRO A 11 10.12 13.38 -11.59
C PRO A 11 9.89 12.45 -12.79
N VAL A 12 9.98 11.13 -12.56
CA VAL A 12 9.72 10.11 -13.60
C VAL A 12 8.27 10.18 -14.08
N GLY A 13 7.32 10.27 -13.15
CA GLY A 13 5.91 10.41 -13.51
C GLY A 13 5.63 11.68 -14.32
N ARG A 14 6.26 12.81 -13.96
CA ARG A 14 6.14 14.07 -14.72
C ARG A 14 6.76 13.97 -16.12
N TYR A 15 7.91 13.30 -16.25
CA TYR A 15 8.54 13.01 -17.55
C TYR A 15 7.63 12.18 -18.45
N LEU A 16 6.91 11.20 -17.89
CA LEU A 16 5.87 10.42 -18.57
C LEU A 16 4.57 11.20 -18.86
N GLY A 17 4.54 12.51 -18.61
CA GLY A 17 3.39 13.38 -18.87
C GLY A 17 2.32 13.39 -17.77
N LEU A 18 2.54 12.73 -16.63
CA LEU A 18 1.61 12.77 -15.51
C LEU A 18 1.67 14.13 -14.81
N LYS A 19 0.56 14.86 -14.89
CA LYS A 19 0.46 16.19 -14.26
C LYS A 19 0.10 16.06 -12.78
N PRO A 20 0.78 16.80 -11.88
CA PRO A 20 0.28 16.97 -10.53
C PRO A 20 -1.09 17.63 -10.59
N ARG A 21 -2.00 17.20 -9.72
CA ARG A 21 -3.30 17.86 -9.62
C ARG A 21 -3.11 19.22 -8.96
N VAL A 22 -3.40 20.29 -9.70
CA VAL A 22 -3.42 21.65 -9.16
C VAL A 22 -4.58 21.75 -8.16
N VAL A 23 -4.26 21.96 -6.89
CA VAL A 23 -5.25 22.29 -5.86
C VAL A 23 -5.52 23.78 -6.00
N ARG A 24 -6.64 24.14 -6.65
CA ARG A 24 -7.14 25.52 -6.57
C ARG A 24 -7.73 25.74 -5.18
N GLU A 25 -7.43 26.89 -4.58
CA GLU A 25 -8.04 27.34 -3.33
C GLU A 25 -9.58 27.22 -3.40
N THR A 26 -10.18 26.94 -2.25
CA THR A 26 -11.60 26.65 -2.14
C THR A 26 -12.40 27.94 -2.30
N ASP A 27 -13.27 27.97 -3.30
CA ASP A 27 -14.10 29.15 -3.63
C ASP A 27 -15.08 29.56 -2.48
N ASN A 28 -15.26 28.72 -1.44
CA ASN A 28 -16.22 28.99 -0.37
C ASN A 28 -15.84 28.32 0.98
N VAL A 29 -15.51 29.14 1.97
CA VAL A 29 -15.07 28.73 3.31
C VAL A 29 -16.18 28.02 4.10
N ILE A 30 -17.45 28.42 3.92
CA ILE A 30 -18.59 27.86 4.65
C ILE A 30 -18.83 26.41 4.24
N LEU A 31 -18.80 26.13 2.92
CA LEU A 31 -18.93 24.77 2.40
C LEU A 31 -17.75 23.88 2.80
N GLU A 32 -16.54 24.44 2.85
CA GLU A 32 -15.35 23.71 3.28
C GLU A 32 -15.41 23.33 4.76
N LYS A 33 -15.88 24.24 5.62
CA LYS A 33 -16.12 23.98 7.04
C LYS A 33 -17.17 22.90 7.23
N ALA A 34 -18.32 23.04 6.56
CA ALA A 34 -19.41 22.07 6.64
C ALA A 34 -19.00 20.67 6.14
N PHE A 35 -18.17 20.60 5.10
CA PHE A 35 -17.63 19.35 4.58
C PHE A 35 -16.63 18.70 5.54
N SER A 36 -15.74 19.49 6.13
CA SER A 36 -14.73 19.00 7.07
C SER A 36 -15.34 18.48 8.37
N GLU A 37 -16.43 19.09 8.85
CA GLU A 37 -17.11 18.69 10.08
C GLU A 37 -18.04 17.47 9.90
N ASN A 38 -18.76 17.38 8.78
CA ASN A 38 -19.81 16.36 8.61
C ASN A 38 -19.40 15.18 7.71
N GLY A 39 -18.36 15.32 6.89
CA GLY A 39 -17.93 14.31 5.91
C GLY A 39 -18.96 14.07 4.79
N LYS A 40 -20.05 13.34 5.10
CA LYS A 40 -21.17 13.06 4.18
C LYS A 40 -22.34 14.01 4.50
N ILE A 41 -22.55 15.01 3.64
CA ILE A 41 -23.62 16.00 3.81
C ILE A 41 -24.94 15.43 3.24
N GLY A 42 -25.98 15.35 4.08
CA GLY A 42 -27.32 14.89 3.69
C GLY A 42 -28.17 15.96 3.01
N TYR A 43 -29.29 15.55 2.41
CA TYR A 43 -30.18 16.44 1.65
C TYR A 43 -30.67 17.66 2.43
N LYS A 44 -31.12 17.47 3.69
CA LYS A 44 -31.58 18.59 4.55
C LYS A 44 -30.47 19.61 4.84
N GLN A 45 -29.23 19.14 5.02
CA GLN A 45 -28.08 20.01 5.24
C GLN A 45 -27.72 20.78 3.96
N ILE A 46 -27.85 20.15 2.79
CA ILE A 46 -27.66 20.82 1.49
C ILE A 46 -28.64 21.99 1.35
N GLN A 47 -29.92 21.79 1.69
CA GLN A 47 -30.93 22.87 1.65
C GLN A 47 -30.60 24.01 2.62
N GLY A 48 -30.12 23.70 3.83
CA GLY A 48 -29.67 24.71 4.79
C GLY A 48 -28.49 25.54 4.27
N LEU A 49 -27.49 24.87 3.69
CA LEU A 49 -26.31 25.52 3.10
C LEU A 49 -26.68 26.34 1.86
N ALA A 50 -27.60 25.86 1.03
CA ALA A 50 -28.13 26.57 -0.13
C ALA A 50 -28.77 27.89 0.30
N LYS A 51 -29.61 27.86 1.34
CA LYS A 51 -30.25 29.06 1.91
C LYS A 51 -29.24 30.04 2.52
N GLN A 52 -28.22 29.54 3.23
CA GLN A 52 -27.19 30.38 3.85
C GLN A 52 -26.31 31.10 2.82
N LEU A 53 -26.05 30.46 1.68
CA LEU A 53 -25.14 30.95 0.64
C LEU A 53 -25.85 31.68 -0.50
N ASP A 54 -27.17 31.75 -0.46
CA ASP A 54 -28.02 32.19 -1.59
C ASP A 54 -27.69 31.43 -2.90
N TRP A 55 -27.49 30.12 -2.77
CA TRP A 55 -27.17 29.22 -3.88
C TRP A 55 -28.34 28.28 -4.15
N SER A 56 -28.45 27.79 -5.38
CA SER A 56 -29.34 26.65 -5.65
C SER A 56 -28.77 25.35 -5.09
N ASP A 57 -29.64 24.44 -4.67
CA ASP A 57 -29.26 23.09 -4.19
C ASP A 57 -28.32 22.40 -5.19
N ARG A 58 -28.60 22.50 -6.49
CA ARG A 58 -27.75 21.93 -7.56
C ARG A 58 -26.34 22.52 -7.58
N LYS A 59 -26.16 23.81 -7.24
CA LYS A 59 -24.85 24.46 -7.18
C LYS A 59 -24.05 23.97 -5.98
N VAL A 60 -24.70 23.79 -4.82
CA VAL A 60 -24.09 23.20 -3.62
C VAL A 60 -23.68 21.74 -3.88
N GLU A 61 -24.56 20.92 -4.45
CA GLU A 61 -24.24 19.54 -4.82
C GLU A 61 -23.07 19.44 -5.80
N ARG A 62 -23.04 20.32 -6.81
CA ARG A 62 -21.95 20.36 -7.80
C ARG A 62 -20.64 20.72 -7.12
N TRP A 63 -20.64 21.66 -6.18
CA TRP A 63 -19.47 21.99 -5.39
C TRP A 63 -18.99 20.79 -4.56
N LEU A 64 -19.89 20.12 -3.84
CA LEU A 64 -19.57 18.95 -3.02
C LEU A 64 -18.99 17.80 -3.86
N ARG A 65 -19.60 17.50 -5.02
CA ARG A 65 -19.08 16.51 -5.97
C ARG A 65 -17.67 16.86 -6.46
N ARG A 66 -17.41 18.13 -6.77
CA ARG A 66 -16.07 18.61 -7.15
C ARG A 66 -15.09 18.50 -5.99
N ARG A 67 -15.49 18.85 -4.77
CA ARG A 67 -14.66 18.77 -3.56
C ARG A 67 -14.26 17.34 -3.20
N ILE A 68 -15.20 16.39 -3.30
CA ILE A 68 -14.95 14.95 -3.15
C ILE A 68 -14.05 14.43 -4.28
N SER A 69 -14.25 14.90 -5.51
CA SER A 69 -13.35 14.55 -6.61
C SER A 69 -11.93 15.05 -6.35
N ARG A 70 -11.79 16.28 -5.81
CA ARG A 70 -10.50 16.90 -5.45
C ARG A 70 -9.77 16.16 -4.31
N SER A 71 -10.47 15.60 -3.33
CA SER A 71 -9.84 14.84 -2.24
C SER A 71 -9.24 13.50 -2.68
N LYS A 72 -9.61 12.98 -3.85
CA LYS A 72 -9.02 11.75 -4.39
C LYS A 72 -7.56 11.99 -4.81
N PRO A 73 -6.66 11.02 -4.57
CA PRO A 73 -5.26 11.12 -4.97
C PRO A 73 -5.15 11.30 -6.49
N SER A 74 -4.20 12.12 -6.91
CA SER A 74 -3.89 12.35 -8.33
C SER A 74 -3.32 11.08 -8.98
N THR A 75 -3.39 10.97 -10.31
CA THR A 75 -2.74 9.88 -11.05
C THR A 75 -1.24 9.82 -10.77
N LEU A 76 -0.58 10.98 -10.64
CA LEU A 76 0.83 11.07 -10.26
C LEU A 76 1.10 10.47 -8.87
N ASN A 77 0.23 10.75 -7.89
CA ASN A 77 0.38 10.18 -6.55
C ASN A 77 0.23 8.66 -6.57
N LYS A 78 -0.76 8.14 -7.29
CA LYS A 78 -0.96 6.70 -7.46
C LYS A 78 0.22 6.04 -8.15
N PHE A 79 0.70 6.63 -9.25
CA PHE A 79 1.88 6.15 -9.96
C PHE A 79 3.10 6.09 -9.05
N THR A 80 3.35 7.13 -8.26
CA THR A 80 4.49 7.17 -7.35
C THR A 80 4.38 6.07 -6.28
N GLU A 81 3.18 5.87 -5.72
CA GLU A 81 2.93 4.83 -4.72
C GLU A 81 3.13 3.43 -5.31
N SER A 82 2.56 3.14 -6.48
CA SER A 82 2.72 1.85 -7.17
C SER A 82 4.17 1.63 -7.62
N ALA A 83 4.86 2.64 -8.13
CA ALA A 83 6.24 2.52 -8.60
C ALA A 83 7.21 2.21 -7.44
N TRP A 84 7.01 2.83 -6.28
CA TRP A 84 7.79 2.50 -5.09
C TRP A 84 7.58 1.05 -4.63
N ARG A 85 6.31 0.62 -4.51
CA ARG A 85 5.97 -0.76 -4.13
C ARG A 85 6.55 -1.75 -5.12
N PHE A 86 6.37 -1.53 -6.41
CA PHE A 86 6.95 -2.34 -7.48
C PHE A 86 8.47 -2.45 -7.37
N THR A 87 9.16 -1.33 -7.14
CA THR A 87 10.62 -1.32 -6.98
C THR A 87 11.04 -2.12 -5.76
N PHE A 88 10.33 -1.98 -4.64
CA PHE A 88 10.60 -2.75 -3.44
C PHE A 88 10.43 -4.25 -3.70
N TYR A 89 9.26 -4.69 -4.19
CA TYR A 89 9.01 -6.12 -4.47
C TYR A 89 9.98 -6.70 -5.49
N LEU A 90 10.38 -5.92 -6.50
CA LEU A 90 11.40 -6.36 -7.45
C LEU A 90 12.76 -6.55 -6.77
N CYS A 91 13.18 -5.61 -5.92
CA CYS A 91 14.42 -5.73 -5.15
C CYS A 91 14.38 -6.91 -4.17
N ALA A 92 13.26 -7.08 -3.45
CA ALA A 92 12.99 -8.19 -2.55
C ALA A 92 13.06 -9.53 -3.28
N PHE A 93 12.35 -9.68 -4.40
CA PHE A 93 12.37 -10.88 -5.23
C PHE A 93 13.79 -11.21 -5.73
N CYS A 94 14.52 -10.22 -6.25
CA CYS A 94 15.91 -10.41 -6.67
C CYS A 94 16.81 -10.82 -5.50
N TYR A 95 16.61 -10.24 -4.31
CA TYR A 95 17.37 -10.59 -3.11
C TYR A 95 17.02 -12.00 -2.61
N GLY A 96 15.74 -12.38 -2.65
CA GLY A 96 15.25 -13.73 -2.37
C GLY A 96 15.91 -14.76 -3.28
N LEU A 97 15.88 -14.56 -4.59
CA LEU A 97 16.59 -15.41 -5.56
C LEU A 97 18.09 -15.49 -5.29
N TYR A 98 18.73 -14.36 -4.99
CA TYR A 98 20.15 -14.32 -4.66
C TYR A 98 20.47 -15.12 -3.39
N SER A 99 19.71 -14.94 -2.31
CA SER A 99 19.92 -15.64 -1.03
C SER A 99 19.67 -17.14 -1.08
N LEU A 100 18.82 -17.59 -2.02
CA LEU A 100 18.47 -18.99 -2.19
C LEU A 100 19.26 -19.70 -3.28
N TRP A 101 20.05 -18.98 -4.08
CA TRP A 101 20.71 -19.51 -5.28
C TRP A 101 21.65 -20.69 -4.99
N ASP A 102 22.36 -20.65 -3.86
CA ASP A 102 23.27 -21.70 -3.41
C ASP A 102 22.59 -22.75 -2.50
N LYS A 103 21.27 -22.65 -2.29
CA LYS A 103 20.55 -23.49 -1.33
C LYS A 103 19.89 -24.69 -2.02
N PRO A 104 20.07 -25.92 -1.52
CA PRO A 104 19.56 -27.12 -2.20
C PRO A 104 18.04 -27.17 -2.25
N TRP A 105 17.34 -26.59 -1.26
CA TRP A 105 15.88 -26.56 -1.21
C TRP A 105 15.23 -25.66 -2.28
N LEU A 106 16.01 -24.81 -2.96
CA LEU A 106 15.52 -24.07 -4.13
C LEU A 106 15.26 -25.01 -5.33
N TYR A 107 16.06 -26.07 -5.45
CA TYR A 107 16.03 -26.97 -6.60
C TYR A 107 15.31 -28.29 -6.30
N ASP A 108 15.36 -28.75 -5.05
CA ASP A 108 14.65 -29.95 -4.59
C ASP A 108 13.97 -29.70 -3.25
N THR A 109 12.63 -29.67 -3.27
CA THR A 109 11.81 -29.38 -2.09
C THR A 109 11.87 -30.45 -1.01
N ASN A 110 12.42 -31.65 -1.29
CA ASN A 110 12.66 -32.66 -0.25
C ASN A 110 13.64 -32.16 0.82
N TYR A 111 14.57 -31.27 0.46
CA TYR A 111 15.50 -30.62 1.40
C TYR A 111 14.80 -29.69 2.39
N CYS A 112 13.54 -29.33 2.19
CA CYS A 112 12.75 -28.65 3.20
C CYS A 112 12.37 -29.55 4.39
N PHE A 113 12.39 -30.88 4.22
CA PHE A 113 11.95 -31.82 5.26
C PHE A 113 13.11 -32.59 5.89
N TYR A 114 14.22 -32.77 5.17
CA TYR A 114 15.41 -33.39 5.75
C TYR A 114 15.92 -32.60 6.95
N ASP A 115 16.12 -33.30 8.07
CA ASP A 115 16.64 -32.74 9.33
C ASP A 115 15.71 -31.70 9.98
N TYR A 116 14.43 -31.65 9.60
CA TYR A 116 13.44 -30.85 10.31
C TYR A 116 13.14 -31.46 11.70
N PRO A 117 13.06 -30.68 12.78
CA PRO A 117 13.07 -29.21 12.87
C PRO A 117 14.43 -28.59 13.25
N HIS A 118 15.55 -29.25 12.96
CA HIS A 118 16.90 -28.84 13.37
C HIS A 118 17.68 -28.10 12.28
N HIS A 119 17.02 -27.20 11.55
CA HIS A 119 17.67 -26.42 10.51
C HIS A 119 18.44 -25.23 11.10
N SER A 120 19.68 -25.04 10.66
CA SER A 120 20.47 -23.83 10.92
C SER A 120 20.13 -22.73 9.91
N VAL A 121 19.78 -21.54 10.41
CA VAL A 121 19.51 -20.37 9.57
C VAL A 121 20.83 -19.71 9.17
N THR A 122 21.02 -19.47 7.88
CA THR A 122 22.16 -18.68 7.36
C THR A 122 21.83 -17.18 7.38
N ASN A 123 22.85 -16.33 7.50
CA ASN A 123 22.66 -14.87 7.69
C ASN A 123 21.88 -14.18 6.55
N ASP A 124 22.08 -14.63 5.32
CA ASP A 124 21.38 -14.17 4.11
C ASP A 124 19.86 -14.42 4.20
N VAL A 125 19.45 -15.63 4.57
CA VAL A 125 18.05 -16.03 4.78
C VAL A 125 17.45 -15.28 5.97
N TRP A 126 18.23 -15.08 7.03
CA TRP A 126 17.80 -14.26 8.17
C TRP A 126 17.47 -12.83 7.73
N TRP A 127 18.38 -12.18 6.99
CA TRP A 127 18.14 -10.83 6.47
C TRP A 127 16.96 -10.78 5.50
N TYR A 128 16.78 -11.80 4.66
CA TYR A 128 15.63 -11.88 3.75
C TYR A 128 14.32 -11.85 4.54
N TYR A 129 14.20 -12.72 5.54
CA TYR A 129 13.03 -12.79 6.41
C TYR A 129 12.78 -11.50 7.19
N MET A 130 13.82 -10.90 7.77
CA MET A 130 13.65 -9.68 8.59
C MET A 130 13.26 -8.47 7.75
N LEU A 131 13.83 -8.33 6.55
CA LEU A 131 13.51 -7.24 5.62
C LEU A 131 12.06 -7.36 5.12
N GLU A 132 11.65 -8.57 4.72
CA GLU A 132 10.27 -8.85 4.29
C GLU A 132 9.26 -8.57 5.41
N LEU A 133 9.50 -9.15 6.59
CA LEU A 133 8.62 -8.96 7.74
C LEU A 133 8.51 -7.48 8.12
N GLY A 134 9.63 -6.76 8.16
CA GLY A 134 9.66 -5.34 8.44
C GLY A 134 8.90 -4.51 7.40
N PHE A 135 8.98 -4.89 6.13
CA PHE A 135 8.25 -4.24 5.06
C PHE A 135 6.74 -4.44 5.15
N TYR A 136 6.27 -5.68 5.33
CA TYR A 136 4.84 -5.98 5.52
C TYR A 136 4.25 -5.28 6.75
N TRP A 137 5.01 -5.19 7.86
CA TRP A 137 4.61 -4.36 9.00
C TRP A 137 4.50 -2.89 8.62
N SER A 138 5.48 -2.36 7.87
CA SER A 138 5.45 -0.97 7.43
C SER A 138 4.26 -0.66 6.53
N LEU A 139 3.85 -1.60 5.66
CA LEU A 139 2.65 -1.50 4.82
C LEU A 139 1.38 -1.50 5.67
N THR A 140 1.29 -2.43 6.62
CA THR A 140 0.16 -2.56 7.55
C THR A 140 -0.07 -1.26 8.32
N PHE A 141 0.99 -0.67 8.88
CA PHE A 141 0.90 0.61 9.60
C PHE A 141 0.61 1.79 8.67
N SER A 142 1.24 1.84 7.50
CA SER A 142 1.01 2.92 6.53
C SER A 142 -0.45 2.96 6.07
N GLN A 143 -1.11 1.80 6.00
CA GLN A 143 -2.51 1.73 5.60
C GLN A 143 -3.45 2.52 6.53
N PHE A 144 -3.15 2.59 7.83
CA PHE A 144 -3.94 3.38 8.79
C PHE A 144 -3.75 4.89 8.65
N LEU A 145 -2.59 5.31 8.14
CA LEU A 145 -2.29 6.73 7.88
C LEU A 145 -2.86 7.17 6.52
N ASP A 146 -3.05 6.23 5.60
CA ASP A 146 -3.59 6.48 4.28
C ASP A 146 -5.12 6.64 4.26
N THR A 147 -5.61 7.34 3.23
CA THR A 147 -7.05 7.51 3.04
C THR A 147 -7.71 6.16 2.80
N LYS A 148 -8.66 5.78 3.67
CA LYS A 148 -9.38 4.49 3.61
C LYS A 148 -9.98 4.25 2.22
N ARG A 149 -9.38 3.34 1.46
CA ARG A 149 -9.88 2.87 0.16
C ARG A 149 -10.96 1.78 0.38
N LYS A 150 -11.68 1.40 -0.69
CA LYS A 150 -12.76 0.39 -0.59
C LYS A 150 -12.23 -1.02 -0.33
N ASP A 151 -11.03 -1.27 -0.82
CA ASP A 151 -10.18 -2.45 -0.71
C ASP A 151 -9.40 -2.52 0.61
N PHE A 152 -9.56 -1.55 1.52
CA PHE A 152 -8.81 -1.47 2.77
C PHE A 152 -8.87 -2.76 3.60
N MET A 153 -10.06 -3.33 3.80
CA MET A 153 -10.21 -4.55 4.64
C MET A 153 -9.54 -5.76 3.99
N GLN A 154 -9.65 -5.90 2.67
CA GLN A 154 -9.03 -7.00 1.94
C GLN A 154 -7.51 -6.94 2.04
N MET A 155 -6.91 -5.78 1.75
CA MET A 155 -5.46 -5.60 1.83
C MET A 155 -4.94 -5.71 3.26
N PHE A 156 -5.69 -5.21 4.25
CA PHE A 156 -5.33 -5.36 5.65
C PHE A 156 -5.27 -6.83 6.06
N VAL A 157 -6.33 -7.59 5.74
CA VAL A 157 -6.37 -9.03 6.06
C VAL A 157 -5.25 -9.77 5.31
N HIS A 158 -4.97 -9.43 4.05
CA HIS A 158 -3.84 -9.97 3.30
C HIS A 158 -2.51 -9.75 4.03
N HIS A 159 -2.21 -8.52 4.44
CA HIS A 159 -0.98 -8.21 5.18
C HIS A 159 -0.91 -8.93 6.54
N ILE A 160 -2.02 -9.06 7.26
CA ILE A 160 -2.04 -9.81 8.52
C ILE A 160 -1.79 -11.30 8.28
N VAL A 161 -2.43 -11.91 7.27
CA VAL A 161 -2.23 -13.33 6.96
C VAL A 161 -0.78 -13.59 6.55
N THR A 162 -0.19 -12.73 5.75
CA THR A 162 1.21 -12.86 5.32
C THR A 162 2.17 -12.73 6.50
N ILE A 163 2.02 -11.70 7.34
CA ILE A 163 2.80 -11.57 8.59
C ILE A 163 2.67 -12.81 9.48
N LEU A 164 1.46 -13.37 9.61
CA LEU A 164 1.25 -14.60 10.39
C LEU A 164 1.93 -15.81 9.76
N LEU A 165 1.87 -15.98 8.44
CA LEU A 165 2.54 -17.07 7.73
C LEU A 165 4.07 -16.98 7.86
N LEU A 166 4.64 -15.77 7.69
CA LEU A 166 6.07 -15.52 7.89
C LEU A 166 6.47 -15.86 9.34
N THR A 167 5.75 -15.31 10.32
CA THR A 167 6.04 -15.51 11.75
C THR A 167 5.93 -17.00 12.12
N PHE A 168 4.87 -17.66 11.68
CA PHE A 168 4.65 -19.09 11.93
C PHE A 168 5.78 -19.93 11.34
N SER A 169 6.12 -19.69 10.05
CA SER A 169 7.21 -20.42 9.40
C SER A 169 8.55 -20.21 10.10
N TRP A 170 8.79 -19.03 10.66
CA TRP A 170 10.00 -18.72 11.43
C TRP A 170 10.01 -19.44 12.79
N THR A 171 8.94 -19.29 13.58
CA THR A 171 8.86 -19.86 14.94
C THR A 171 8.84 -21.39 14.95
N SER A 172 8.35 -22.02 13.88
CA SER A 172 8.32 -23.48 13.73
C SER A 172 9.56 -24.05 13.03
N ASN A 173 10.58 -23.26 12.76
CA ASN A 173 11.78 -23.67 12.01
C ASN A 173 11.46 -24.26 10.62
N LEU A 174 10.43 -23.73 9.96
CA LEU A 174 10.00 -24.06 8.59
C LEU A 174 10.52 -23.03 7.57
N PHE A 175 11.60 -22.31 7.89
CA PHE A 175 12.10 -21.21 7.06
C PHE A 175 12.53 -21.65 5.67
N ARG A 176 12.93 -22.92 5.46
CA ARG A 176 13.23 -23.44 4.11
C ARG A 176 11.99 -23.38 3.23
N ILE A 177 10.86 -23.91 3.70
CA ILE A 177 9.56 -23.83 3.01
C ILE A 177 9.13 -22.37 2.89
N GLY A 178 9.17 -21.63 3.99
CA GLY A 178 8.68 -20.25 4.00
C GLY A 178 9.51 -19.31 3.11
N SER A 179 10.83 -19.54 2.95
CA SER A 179 11.67 -18.79 2.01
C SER A 179 11.27 -19.01 0.55
N LEU A 180 10.88 -20.24 0.17
CA LEU A 180 10.35 -20.51 -1.17
C LEU A 180 8.99 -19.86 -1.38
N VAL A 181 8.13 -19.93 -0.37
CA VAL A 181 6.82 -19.27 -0.40
C VAL A 181 6.99 -17.76 -0.54
N LEU A 182 7.94 -17.15 0.19
CA LEU A 182 8.25 -15.72 0.12
C LEU A 182 8.63 -15.28 -1.31
N VAL A 183 9.55 -15.98 -1.98
CA VAL A 183 9.94 -15.62 -3.36
C VAL A 183 8.74 -15.64 -4.31
N ILE A 184 7.87 -16.64 -4.20
CA ILE A 184 6.66 -16.75 -5.03
C ILE A 184 5.66 -15.64 -4.66
N HIS A 185 5.54 -15.36 -3.37
CA HIS A 185 4.64 -14.36 -2.82
C HIS A 185 5.00 -12.95 -3.30
N ASP A 186 6.28 -12.58 -3.25
CA ASP A 186 6.78 -11.28 -3.72
C ASP A 186 6.43 -11.02 -5.19
N PHE A 187 6.48 -12.08 -6.03
CA PHE A 187 6.09 -11.99 -7.43
C PHE A 187 4.57 -11.85 -7.61
N ALA A 188 3.78 -12.58 -6.80
CA ALA A 188 2.32 -12.60 -6.88
C ALA A 188 1.66 -11.33 -6.30
N ASP A 189 2.31 -10.64 -5.37
CA ASP A 189 1.79 -9.43 -4.72
C ASP A 189 1.91 -8.18 -5.61
N VAL A 190 2.84 -8.16 -6.56
CA VAL A 190 3.00 -7.05 -7.53
C VAL A 190 1.70 -6.64 -8.23
N PRO A 191 0.88 -7.55 -8.79
CA PRO A 191 -0.41 -7.19 -9.41
C PRO A 191 -1.55 -6.92 -8.42
N LEU A 192 -1.43 -7.34 -7.16
CA LEU A 192 -2.48 -7.17 -6.15
C LEU A 192 -2.43 -5.78 -5.48
N GLU A 193 -1.26 -5.12 -5.46
CA GLU A 193 -1.03 -3.81 -4.83
C GLU A 193 -1.06 -2.58 -5.75
#